data_AF-A0A3D0YI14-F1
#
_entry.id   AF-A0A3D0YI14-F1
#
_cell.length_a   1.000
_cell.length_b   1.000
_cell.length_c   1.000
_cell.angle_alpha   90.00
_cell.angle_beta   90.00
_cell.angle_gamma   90.00
#
_symmetry.space_group_name_H-M   'P 1'
#
loop_
_entity.id
_entity.type
_entity.pdbx_description
1 polymer ?
#
loop_
_entity_poly.entity_id
_entity_poly.type
_entity_poly.pdbx_seq_one_letter_code
_entity_poly.pdbx_strand_id
1 'polypeptide(L)'
;MDYRKINSHIILLLIVSIAGLAIAMVGRLIVLEKGFDIGTANLTFVIILGVCLIVYLIIMATLAHVIVPWIMKKLPNKKRPAVVITDDNFSNEEKRTQKPSIEDIRKDAEKRHIEKQNEEINLFIEYSHVSMAPYITDDELLRLDKYIEYYAREEPLPDNLIPIKPNKLKNPDMFHFGWNMAHYFGYDKQDVVPWLRKVFLQLRDLEPSYIKGKLYDGQTRKYIIPNIDDIPKYLAE
;
A
#
# COMPACT_ATOMS: atom_id res chain seq x y z
N MET A 1 -1.60 2.56 6.26
CA MET A 1 -0.36 2.47 7.08
C MET A 1 0.21 1.05 7.06
N ASP A 2 0.74 0.65 5.90
CA ASP A 2 1.41 -0.61 5.60
C ASP A 2 2.25 -1.17 6.79
N TYR A 3 1.67 -2.10 7.56
CA TYR A 3 2.24 -2.64 8.80
C TYR A 3 3.66 -3.21 8.61
N ARG A 4 3.99 -3.63 7.40
CA ARG A 4 5.35 -4.10 7.04
C ARG A 4 6.37 -2.96 7.01
N LYS A 5 5.99 -1.78 6.50
CA LYS A 5 6.84 -0.57 6.53
C LYS A 5 6.98 -0.03 7.94
N ILE A 6 5.90 0.02 8.71
CA ILE A 6 5.96 0.45 10.12
C ILE A 6 6.89 -0.47 10.90
N ASN A 7 6.72 -1.79 10.79
CA ASN A 7 7.56 -2.75 11.49
C ASN A 7 9.03 -2.62 11.07
N SER A 8 9.33 -2.42 9.78
CA SER A 8 10.72 -2.22 9.32
C SER A 8 11.34 -0.92 9.88
N HIS A 9 10.61 0.19 9.87
CA HIS A 9 11.09 1.46 10.44
C HIS A 9 11.23 1.39 11.96
N ILE A 10 10.29 0.73 12.66
CA ILE A 10 10.36 0.50 14.11
C ILE A 10 11.56 -0.40 14.46
N ILE A 11 11.79 -1.49 13.73
CA ILE A 11 12.92 -2.39 13.95
C ILE A 11 14.25 -1.66 13.74
N LEU A 12 14.38 -0.88 12.65
CA LEU A 12 15.58 -0.10 12.39
C LEU A 12 15.83 0.94 13.47
N LEU A 13 14.77 1.67 13.88
CA LEU A 13 14.84 2.65 14.95
C LEU A 13 15.26 2.01 16.28
N LEU A 14 14.75 0.82 16.59
CA LEU A 14 15.09 0.06 17.80
C LEU A 14 16.58 -0.31 17.82
N ILE A 15 17.12 -0.82 16.71
CA ILE A 15 18.54 -1.18 16.60
C ILE A 15 19.44 0.05 16.77
N VAL A 16 19.12 1.16 16.09
CA VAL A 16 19.90 2.40 16.19
C VAL A 16 19.82 2.98 17.60
N SER A 17 18.67 2.89 18.25
CA SER A 17 18.49 3.34 19.64
C SER A 17 19.35 2.54 20.60
N ILE A 18 19.41 1.22 20.45
CA ILE A 18 20.27 0.34 21.27
C ILE A 18 21.76 0.69 21.04
N ALA A 19 22.18 0.86 19.78
CA ALA A 19 23.55 1.23 19.46
C ALA A 19 23.94 2.61 20.02
N GLY A 20 23.05 3.60 19.88
CA GLY A 20 23.25 4.95 20.43
C GLY A 20 23.34 4.95 21.96
N LEU A 21 22.50 4.16 22.64
CA LEU A 21 22.55 3.98 24.09
C LEU A 21 23.88 3.35 24.54
N ALA A 22 24.39 2.34 23.82
CA ALA A 22 25.67 1.73 24.12
C ALA A 22 26.83 2.73 23.97
N ILE A 23 26.85 3.51 22.88
CA ILE A 23 27.88 4.54 22.63
C ILE A 23 27.83 5.63 23.71
N ALA A 24 26.64 6.12 24.04
CA ALA A 24 26.46 7.13 25.09
C ALA A 24 26.89 6.59 26.47
N MET A 25 26.60 5.32 26.76
CA MET A 25 27.01 4.65 28.00
C MET A 25 28.54 4.55 28.10
N VAL A 26 29.23 4.17 27.02
CA VAL A 26 30.70 4.15 26.97
C VAL A 26 31.28 5.55 27.18
N GLY A 27 30.73 6.58 26.51
CA GLY A 27 31.17 7.96 26.70
C GLY A 27 31.00 8.43 28.15
N ARG A 28 29.89 8.06 28.79
CA ARG A 28 29.66 8.32 30.22
C ARG A 28 30.70 7.63 31.11
N LEU A 29 31.04 6.37 30.84
CA LEU A 29 32.04 5.63 31.60
C LEU A 29 33.43 6.28 31.51
N ILE A 30 33.84 6.71 30.31
CA ILE A 30 35.13 7.41 30.11
C ILE A 30 35.20 8.71 30.91
N VAL A 31 34.10 9.46 31.01
CA VAL A 31 34.05 10.71 31.79
C VAL A 31 34.14 10.43 33.29
N LEU A 32 33.48 9.37 33.78
CA LEU A 32 33.60 8.95 35.17
C LEU A 32 35.01 8.45 35.52
N GLU A 33 35.64 7.70 34.62
CA GLU A 33 37.04 7.24 34.79
C GLU A 33 38.04 8.40 34.86
N LYS A 34 37.75 9.51 34.19
CA LYS A 34 38.55 10.74 34.25
C LYS A 34 38.34 11.56 35.53
N GLY A 35 37.49 11.09 36.45
CA GLY A 35 37.25 11.72 37.75
C GLY A 35 36.29 12.91 37.73
N PHE A 36 35.50 13.07 36.66
CA PHE A 36 34.43 14.07 36.64
C PHE A 36 33.27 13.66 37.54
N ASP A 37 32.51 14.65 38.03
CA ASP A 37 31.34 14.42 38.86
C ASP A 37 30.19 13.75 38.09
N ILE A 38 29.28 13.14 38.85
CA ILE A 38 28.13 12.39 38.31
C ILE A 38 27.24 13.30 37.44
N GLY A 39 27.13 14.59 37.78
CA GLY A 39 26.37 15.57 37.01
C GLY A 39 26.95 15.76 35.61
N THR A 40 28.26 16.00 35.52
CA THR A 40 28.97 16.14 34.23
C THR A 40 28.93 14.86 33.39
N ALA A 41 29.03 13.70 34.01
CA ALA A 41 28.92 12.42 33.31
C ALA A 41 27.51 12.19 32.73
N ASN A 42 26.45 12.50 33.50
CA ASN A 42 25.08 12.41 33.01
C ASN A 42 24.78 13.45 31.92
N LEU A 43 25.32 14.66 32.03
CA LEU A 43 25.22 15.68 30.99
C LEU A 43 25.89 15.21 29.69
N THR A 44 27.08 14.62 29.79
CA THR A 44 27.80 14.06 28.63
C THR A 44 27.01 12.94 27.95
N PHE A 45 26.37 12.07 28.74
CA PHE A 45 25.50 11.01 28.21
C PHE A 45 24.36 11.59 27.34
N VAL A 46 23.66 12.61 27.85
CA VAL A 46 22.54 13.24 27.12
C VAL A 46 23.03 13.94 25.85
N ILE A 47 24.19 14.61 25.91
CA ILE A 47 24.80 15.27 24.74
C ILE A 47 25.13 14.24 23.66
N ILE A 48 25.82 13.14 24.01
CA ILE A 48 26.18 12.09 23.04
C ILE A 48 24.92 11.48 22.42
N LEU A 49 23.90 11.19 23.23
CA LEU A 49 22.64 10.64 22.75
C LEU A 49 21.90 11.60 21.79
N GLY A 50 21.88 12.90 22.11
CA GLY A 50 21.33 13.93 21.23
C GLY A 50 22.08 14.05 19.90
N VAL A 51 23.41 14.01 19.93
CA VAL A 51 24.25 14.04 18.71
C VAL A 51 24.00 12.79 17.86
N CYS A 52 23.91 11.60 18.45
CA CYS A 52 23.58 10.37 17.74
C CYS A 52 22.23 10.45 17.02
N LEU A 53 21.20 11.03 17.67
CA LEU A 53 19.89 11.25 17.04
C LEU A 53 19.98 12.22 15.85
N ILE A 54 20.72 13.32 15.98
CA ILE A 54 20.90 14.28 14.88
C ILE A 54 21.59 13.63 13.69
N VAL A 55 22.67 12.87 13.93
CA VAL A 55 23.39 12.13 12.88
C VAL A 55 22.46 11.13 12.19
N TYR A 56 21.63 10.41 12.95
CA TYR A 56 20.64 9.49 12.39
C TYR A 56 19.64 10.21 11.46
N LEU A 57 19.11 11.36 11.88
CA LEU A 57 18.19 12.15 11.04
C LEU A 57 18.85 12.64 9.74
N ILE A 58 20.12 13.05 9.80
CA ILE A 58 20.88 13.46 8.61
C ILE A 58 21.09 12.27 7.66
N ILE A 59 21.46 11.09 8.18
CA ILE A 59 21.60 9.88 7.37
C ILE A 59 20.27 9.51 6.72
N MET A 60 19.16 9.53 7.45
CA MET A 60 17.83 9.24 6.90
C MET A 60 17.44 10.23 5.78
N ALA A 61 17.66 11.52 5.98
CA ALA A 61 17.35 12.55 5.00
C ALA A 61 18.20 12.42 3.72
N THR A 62 19.49 12.12 3.87
CA THR A 62 20.42 11.95 2.74
C THR A 62 20.17 10.65 1.98
N LEU A 63 19.91 9.55 2.67
CA LEU A 63 19.53 8.27 2.03
C LEU A 63 18.24 8.41 1.23
N ALA A 64 17.23 9.13 1.74
CA ALA A 64 16.00 9.40 0.98
C ALA A 64 16.29 10.14 -0.34
N HIS A 65 17.18 11.13 -0.32
CA HIS A 65 17.51 11.93 -1.51
C HIS A 65 18.47 11.22 -2.50
N VAL A 66 19.27 10.26 -2.05
CA VAL A 66 20.26 9.55 -2.90
C VAL A 66 19.69 8.22 -3.44
N ILE A 67 19.02 7.45 -2.58
CA ILE A 67 18.53 6.11 -2.93
C ILE A 67 17.34 6.20 -3.89
N VAL A 68 16.41 7.13 -3.67
CA VAL A 68 15.19 7.26 -4.49
C VAL A 68 15.52 7.55 -5.97
N PRO A 69 16.35 8.56 -6.32
CA PRO A 69 16.73 8.80 -7.72
C PRO A 69 17.67 7.72 -8.29
N TRP A 70 18.52 7.08 -7.48
CA TRP A 70 19.38 5.99 -7.97
C TRP A 70 18.60 4.72 -8.32
N ILE A 71 17.61 4.34 -7.49
CA ILE A 71 16.70 3.22 -7.78
C ILE A 71 15.87 3.49 -9.03
N MET A 72 15.30 4.69 -9.15
CA MET A 72 14.51 5.05 -10.34
C MET A 72 15.34 5.06 -11.63
N LYS A 73 16.64 5.42 -11.57
CA LYS A 73 17.54 5.40 -12.74
C LYS A 73 17.99 3.99 -13.14
N LYS A 74 17.84 3.00 -12.25
CA LYS A 74 18.27 1.60 -12.46
C LYS A 74 17.11 0.66 -12.82
N LEU A 75 15.87 1.13 -12.77
CA LEU A 75 14.73 0.43 -13.37
C LEU A 75 14.80 0.55 -14.90
N PRO A 76 14.89 -0.56 -15.65
CA PRO A 76 14.89 -0.52 -17.10
C PRO A 76 13.56 0.04 -17.60
N ASN A 77 13.64 1.15 -18.33
CA ASN A 77 12.53 1.73 -19.06
C ASN A 77 12.08 0.72 -20.12
N LYS A 78 10.98 -0.01 -19.86
CA LYS A 78 10.46 -1.06 -20.73
C LYS A 78 9.86 -0.45 -21.99
N LYS A 79 10.69 -0.21 -23.01
CA LYS A 79 10.23 -0.06 -24.39
C LYS A 79 10.18 -1.44 -25.04
N ARG A 80 8.98 -1.93 -25.35
CA ARG A 80 8.74 -2.99 -26.35
C ARG A 80 8.47 -2.32 -27.71
N PRO A 81 9.14 -2.75 -28.79
CA PRO A 81 8.49 -3.55 -29.84
C PRO A 81 9.48 -4.62 -30.41
N ALA A 82 9.18 -5.59 -31.25
CA ALA A 82 8.00 -6.13 -31.92
C ALA A 82 8.30 -7.64 -32.14
N VAL A 83 7.26 -8.46 -32.25
CA VAL A 83 7.35 -9.87 -32.61
C VAL A 83 7.71 -9.99 -34.09
N VAL A 84 8.70 -10.81 -34.42
CA VAL A 84 8.90 -11.36 -35.77
C VAL A 84 8.95 -12.87 -35.63
N ILE A 85 7.98 -13.52 -36.28
CA ILE A 85 7.91 -14.97 -36.47
C ILE A 85 8.80 -15.29 -37.67
N THR A 86 9.67 -16.29 -37.53
CA THR A 86 10.12 -17.12 -38.66
C THR A 86 10.24 -18.55 -38.18
N ASP A 87 9.46 -19.41 -38.83
CA ASP A 87 9.54 -20.87 -38.82
C ASP A 87 10.94 -21.35 -39.19
N ASP A 88 11.43 -22.38 -38.52
CA ASP A 88 12.00 -23.53 -39.23
C ASP A 88 11.98 -24.78 -38.35
N ASN A 89 11.42 -25.84 -38.90
CA ASN A 89 11.36 -27.19 -38.33
C ASN A 89 12.76 -27.82 -38.28
N PHE A 90 13.11 -28.51 -37.20
CA PHE A 90 13.72 -29.84 -37.30
C PHE A 90 13.51 -30.64 -35.99
N SER A 91 12.97 -31.82 -36.19
CA SER A 91 12.65 -32.93 -35.29
C SER A 91 13.71 -33.29 -34.24
N ASN A 92 13.26 -33.53 -32.99
CA ASN A 92 13.42 -34.86 -32.39
C ASN A 92 12.62 -35.01 -31.09
N GLU A 93 11.90 -36.13 -31.02
CA GLU A 93 11.36 -36.70 -29.79
C GLU A 93 12.51 -36.98 -28.81
N GLU A 94 12.57 -36.25 -27.71
CA GLU A 94 13.07 -36.80 -26.46
C GLU A 94 12.27 -36.18 -25.31
N LYS A 95 11.42 -37.03 -24.75
CA LYS A 95 10.63 -36.82 -23.53
C LYS A 95 11.60 -36.72 -22.35
N ARG A 96 12.41 -35.66 -22.30
CA ARG A 96 13.17 -35.30 -21.11
C ARG A 96 12.26 -34.47 -20.24
N THR A 97 12.00 -35.00 -19.05
CA THR A 97 11.60 -34.28 -17.85
C THR A 97 12.62 -33.16 -17.61
N GLN A 98 12.56 -32.08 -18.40
CA GLN A 98 13.28 -30.85 -18.07
C GLN A 98 12.60 -30.32 -16.83
N LYS A 99 13.26 -30.48 -15.68
CA LYS A 99 12.91 -29.69 -14.49
C LYS A 99 12.83 -28.23 -14.98
N PRO A 100 11.70 -27.54 -14.75
CA PRO A 100 11.57 -26.16 -15.19
C PRO A 100 12.77 -25.37 -14.66
N SER A 101 13.35 -24.53 -15.52
CA SER A 101 14.50 -23.73 -15.09
C SER A 101 14.07 -22.83 -13.94
N ILE A 102 15.02 -22.38 -13.12
CA ILE A 102 14.72 -21.43 -12.03
C ILE A 102 14.03 -20.16 -12.59
N GLU A 103 14.32 -19.78 -13.84
CA GLU A 103 13.66 -18.66 -14.50
C GLU A 103 12.20 -18.95 -14.88
N ASP A 104 11.90 -20.17 -15.36
CA ASP A 104 10.53 -20.58 -15.66
C ASP A 104 9.68 -20.67 -14.40
N ILE A 105 10.25 -21.16 -13.29
CA ILE A 105 9.58 -21.18 -11.97
C ILE A 105 9.24 -19.76 -11.51
N ARG A 106 10.16 -18.80 -11.72
CA ARG A 106 9.92 -17.39 -11.37
C ARG A 106 8.81 -16.77 -12.21
N LYS A 107 8.81 -16.99 -13.52
CA LYS A 107 7.76 -16.50 -14.44
C LYS A 107 6.40 -17.10 -14.09
N ASP A 108 6.35 -18.39 -13.81
CA ASP A 108 5.13 -19.08 -13.39
C ASP A 108 4.61 -18.54 -12.05
N ALA A 109 5.49 -18.29 -11.08
CA ALA A 109 5.10 -17.72 -9.79
C ALA A 109 4.54 -16.29 -9.94
N GLU A 110 5.18 -15.44 -10.76
CA GLU A 110 4.70 -14.10 -11.06
C GLU A 110 3.34 -14.13 -11.76
N LYS A 111 3.18 -15.01 -12.77
CA LYS A 111 1.93 -15.19 -13.49
C LYS A 111 0.79 -15.59 -12.54
N ARG A 112 1.00 -16.59 -11.68
CA ARG A 112 -0.01 -17.03 -10.71
C ARG A 112 -0.35 -15.93 -9.69
N HIS A 113 0.64 -15.13 -9.30
CA HIS A 113 0.40 -14.00 -8.40
C HIS A 113 -0.49 -12.93 -9.05
N ILE A 114 -0.23 -12.60 -10.32
CA ILE A 114 -1.05 -11.66 -11.10
C ILE A 114 -2.46 -12.22 -11.32
N GLU A 115 -2.59 -13.51 -11.67
CA GLU A 115 -3.88 -14.18 -11.85
C GLU A 115 -4.71 -14.12 -10.56
N LYS A 116 -4.11 -14.47 -9.41
CA LYS A 116 -4.77 -14.37 -8.11
C LYS A 116 -5.22 -12.94 -7.79
N GLN A 117 -4.36 -11.95 -8.01
CA GLN A 117 -4.72 -10.55 -7.79
C GLN A 117 -5.88 -10.11 -8.70
N ASN A 118 -5.90 -10.58 -9.95
CA ASN A 118 -7.00 -10.30 -10.88
C ASN A 118 -8.31 -10.95 -10.44
N GLU A 119 -8.27 -12.17 -9.91
CA GLU A 119 -9.44 -12.85 -9.35
C GLU A 119 -10.02 -12.06 -8.16
N GLU A 120 -9.16 -11.60 -7.25
CA GLU A 120 -9.57 -10.75 -6.12
C GLU A 120 -10.21 -9.43 -6.61
N ILE A 121 -9.58 -8.76 -7.59
CA ILE A 121 -10.12 -7.52 -8.19
C ILE A 121 -11.49 -7.78 -8.83
N ASN A 122 -11.62 -8.84 -9.63
CA ASN A 122 -12.86 -9.16 -10.33
C ASN A 122 -14.00 -9.45 -9.37
N LEU A 123 -13.73 -10.13 -8.25
CA LEU A 123 -14.74 -10.38 -7.23
C LEU A 123 -15.23 -9.09 -6.58
N PHE A 124 -14.33 -8.14 -6.32
CA PHE A 124 -14.73 -6.82 -5.80
C PHE A 124 -15.50 -5.99 -6.84
N ILE A 125 -15.16 -6.11 -8.13
CA ILE A 125 -15.90 -5.49 -9.23
C ILE A 125 -17.33 -6.07 -9.29
N GLU A 126 -17.50 -7.38 -9.18
CA GLU A 126 -18.81 -8.02 -9.14
C GLU A 126 -19.65 -7.49 -7.96
N TYR A 127 -19.04 -7.41 -6.77
CA TYR A 127 -19.66 -6.73 -5.63
C TYR A 127 -20.04 -5.28 -5.90
N SER A 128 -19.18 -4.55 -6.60
CA SER A 128 -19.45 -3.16 -6.96
C SER A 128 -20.62 -3.05 -7.94
N HIS A 129 -20.75 -3.99 -8.88
CA HIS A 129 -21.89 -4.04 -9.80
C HIS A 129 -23.20 -4.27 -9.05
N VAL A 130 -23.23 -5.26 -8.14
CA VAL A 130 -24.42 -5.55 -7.32
C VAL A 130 -24.83 -4.35 -6.46
N SER A 131 -23.85 -3.70 -5.82
CA SER A 131 -24.10 -2.63 -4.84
C SER A 131 -24.30 -1.23 -5.45
N MET A 132 -23.64 -0.93 -6.59
CA MET A 132 -23.59 0.42 -7.16
C MET A 132 -24.39 0.58 -8.45
N ALA A 133 -24.51 -0.45 -9.30
CA ALA A 133 -25.15 -0.32 -10.62
C ALA A 133 -26.59 0.26 -10.59
N PRO A 134 -27.44 -0.03 -9.58
CA PRO A 134 -28.78 0.59 -9.50
C PRO A 134 -28.77 2.11 -9.30
N TYR A 135 -27.62 2.69 -8.97
CA TYR A 135 -27.48 4.08 -8.51
C TYR A 135 -26.58 4.93 -9.40
N ILE A 136 -25.89 4.35 -10.38
CA ILE A 136 -25.00 5.07 -11.30
C ILE A 136 -25.35 4.70 -12.75
N THR A 137 -24.83 5.46 -13.70
CA THR A 137 -24.96 5.13 -15.13
C THR A 137 -23.99 4.03 -15.55
N ASP A 138 -24.24 3.38 -16.70
CA ASP A 138 -23.34 2.36 -17.26
C ASP A 138 -21.92 2.92 -17.51
N ASP A 139 -21.80 4.16 -17.99
CA ASP A 139 -20.50 4.84 -18.15
C ASP A 139 -19.79 5.05 -16.81
N GLU A 140 -20.52 5.47 -15.78
CA GLU A 140 -19.97 5.64 -14.43
C GLU A 140 -19.54 4.30 -13.82
N LEU A 141 -20.29 3.22 -14.08
CA LEU A 141 -19.95 1.87 -13.62
C LEU A 141 -18.67 1.37 -14.27
N LEU A 142 -18.52 1.52 -15.59
CA LEU A 142 -17.28 1.16 -16.30
C LEU A 142 -16.08 1.98 -15.80
N ARG A 143 -16.28 3.27 -15.48
CA ARG A 143 -15.23 4.09 -14.85
C ARG A 143 -14.91 3.61 -13.42
N LEU A 144 -15.93 3.22 -12.64
CA LEU A 144 -15.75 2.70 -11.30
C LEU A 144 -14.87 1.45 -11.29
N ASP A 145 -15.11 0.52 -12.22
CA ASP A 145 -14.31 -0.69 -12.40
C ASP A 145 -12.83 -0.34 -12.55
N LYS A 146 -12.52 0.65 -13.40
CA LYS A 146 -11.15 1.15 -13.58
C LYS A 146 -10.58 1.82 -12.34
N TYR A 147 -11.37 2.57 -11.59
CA TYR A 147 -10.90 3.20 -10.36
C TYR A 147 -10.63 2.19 -9.24
N ILE A 148 -11.38 1.09 -9.21
CA ILE A 148 -11.14 -0.06 -8.33
C ILE A 148 -9.85 -0.77 -8.73
N GLU A 149 -9.64 -1.03 -10.03
CA GLU A 149 -8.40 -1.63 -10.54
C GLU A 149 -7.17 -0.81 -10.10
N TYR A 150 -7.19 0.52 -10.27
CA TYR A 150 -6.10 1.39 -9.80
C TYR A 150 -5.89 1.27 -8.29
N TYR A 151 -6.96 1.27 -7.50
CA TYR A 151 -6.87 1.17 -6.05
C TYR A 151 -6.25 -0.17 -5.61
N ALA A 152 -6.75 -1.28 -6.13
CA ALA A 152 -6.31 -2.63 -5.77
C ALA A 152 -4.88 -2.98 -6.25
N ARG A 153 -4.34 -2.20 -7.20
CA ARG A 153 -2.95 -2.30 -7.65
C ARG A 153 -2.02 -1.30 -6.97
N GLU A 154 -2.54 -0.50 -6.05
CA GLU A 154 -1.83 0.63 -5.43
C GLU A 154 -1.27 1.62 -6.46
N GLU A 155 -1.95 1.75 -7.61
CA GLU A 155 -1.60 2.67 -8.68
C GLU A 155 -2.29 4.02 -8.46
N PRO A 156 -1.63 5.14 -8.82
CA PRO A 156 -2.23 6.45 -8.66
C PRO A 156 -3.43 6.62 -9.61
N LEU A 157 -4.54 7.12 -9.08
CA LEU A 157 -5.68 7.53 -9.90
C LEU A 157 -5.25 8.62 -10.90
N PRO A 158 -5.78 8.64 -12.14
CA PRO A 158 -5.50 9.66 -13.13
C PRO A 158 -5.75 11.09 -12.63
N ASP A 159 -4.93 12.05 -13.05
CA ASP A 159 -5.06 13.45 -12.64
C ASP A 159 -6.36 14.10 -13.14
N ASN A 160 -6.81 13.71 -14.34
CA ASN A 160 -8.05 14.16 -14.97
C ASN A 160 -9.24 13.21 -14.74
N LEU A 161 -9.24 12.51 -13.60
CA LEU A 161 -10.32 11.61 -13.21
C LEU A 161 -11.67 12.33 -13.21
N ILE A 162 -12.66 11.74 -13.90
CA ILE A 162 -14.04 12.21 -13.90
C ILE A 162 -14.75 11.52 -12.73
N PRO A 163 -15.27 12.26 -11.73
CA PRO A 163 -15.97 11.67 -10.61
C PRO A 163 -17.28 11.01 -11.01
N ILE A 164 -17.78 10.20 -10.10
CA ILE A 164 -19.06 9.51 -10.16
C ILE A 164 -20.02 10.20 -9.21
N LYS A 165 -21.28 10.35 -9.63
CA LYS A 165 -22.34 10.93 -8.81
C LYS A 165 -23.48 9.93 -8.66
N PRO A 166 -23.40 9.03 -7.67
CA PRO A 166 -24.48 8.10 -7.41
C PRO A 166 -25.78 8.82 -7.06
N ASN A 167 -26.88 8.39 -7.64
CA ASN A 167 -28.22 8.82 -7.33
C ASN A 167 -28.74 8.07 -6.11
N LYS A 168 -29.47 8.74 -5.22
CA LYS A 168 -30.11 8.19 -4.00
C LYS A 168 -29.17 7.65 -2.91
N LEU A 169 -27.93 7.25 -3.22
CA LEU A 169 -26.93 6.90 -2.19
C LEU A 169 -26.54 8.14 -1.39
N LYS A 170 -26.45 7.96 -0.07
CA LYS A 170 -26.01 8.97 0.88
C LYS A 170 -24.54 8.79 1.19
N ASN A 171 -23.91 9.82 1.75
CA ASN A 171 -22.50 9.77 2.14
C ASN A 171 -22.10 8.52 2.94
N PRO A 172 -22.88 8.04 3.94
CA PRO A 172 -22.58 6.79 4.63
C PRO A 172 -22.49 5.56 3.72
N ASP A 173 -23.35 5.45 2.69
CA ASP A 173 -23.30 4.33 1.74
C ASP A 173 -21.94 4.31 1.01
N MET A 174 -21.48 5.47 0.54
CA MET A 174 -20.15 5.57 -0.11
C MET A 174 -18.99 5.38 0.89
N PHE A 175 -19.14 5.78 2.15
CA PHE A 175 -18.14 5.51 3.19
C PHE A 175 -18.00 4.01 3.44
N HIS A 176 -19.13 3.30 3.51
CA HIS A 176 -19.16 1.87 3.72
C HIS A 176 -18.60 1.12 2.51
N PHE A 177 -18.95 1.55 1.29
CA PHE A 177 -18.33 1.04 0.08
C PHE A 177 -16.79 1.15 0.14
N GLY A 178 -16.26 2.32 0.51
CA GLY A 178 -14.82 2.51 0.66
C GLY A 178 -14.19 1.64 1.75
N TRP A 179 -14.88 1.48 2.88
CA TRP A 179 -14.41 0.56 3.94
C TRP A 179 -14.40 -0.88 3.46
N ASN A 180 -15.45 -1.35 2.78
CA ASN A 180 -15.53 -2.70 2.23
C ASN A 180 -14.37 -2.95 1.26
N MET A 181 -14.06 -1.96 0.41
CA MET A 181 -12.91 -2.02 -0.49
C MET A 181 -11.58 -2.15 0.25
N ALA A 182 -11.32 -1.28 1.22
CA ALA A 182 -10.09 -1.34 1.99
C ALA A 182 -9.97 -2.64 2.79
N HIS A 183 -11.07 -3.08 3.40
CA HIS A 183 -11.12 -4.30 4.20
C HIS A 183 -10.85 -5.54 3.34
N TYR A 184 -11.52 -5.65 2.19
CA TYR A 184 -11.39 -6.77 1.27
C TYR A 184 -9.96 -6.93 0.72
N PHE A 185 -9.34 -5.83 0.29
CA PHE A 185 -7.96 -5.85 -0.20
C PHE A 185 -6.90 -5.89 0.93
N GLY A 186 -7.32 -5.93 2.19
CA GLY A 186 -6.41 -5.98 3.34
C GLY A 186 -5.60 -4.69 3.55
N TYR A 187 -6.09 -3.56 3.06
CA TYR A 187 -5.48 -2.25 3.22
C TYR A 187 -5.97 -1.56 4.49
N ASP A 188 -5.19 -0.61 4.99
CA ASP A 188 -5.66 0.21 6.10
C ASP A 188 -6.87 1.04 5.68
N LYS A 189 -7.94 0.93 6.46
CA LYS A 189 -9.21 1.62 6.16
C LYS A 189 -9.07 3.11 5.87
N GLN A 190 -8.06 3.78 6.45
CA GLN A 190 -7.88 5.22 6.28
C GLN A 190 -7.30 5.59 4.91
N ASP A 191 -6.58 4.67 4.28
CA ASP A 191 -5.88 4.92 3.02
C ASP A 191 -6.86 5.03 1.84
N VAL A 192 -8.12 4.61 2.02
CA VAL A 192 -9.21 4.78 1.04
C VAL A 192 -9.80 6.19 1.00
N VAL A 193 -9.56 7.02 2.02
CA VAL A 193 -10.19 8.34 2.14
C VAL A 193 -9.85 9.27 0.96
N PRO A 194 -8.59 9.38 0.51
CA PRO A 194 -8.26 10.16 -0.69
C PRO A 194 -8.94 9.63 -1.95
N TRP A 195 -9.06 8.31 -2.09
CA TRP A 195 -9.75 7.67 -3.21
C TRP A 195 -11.24 8.05 -3.22
N LEU A 196 -11.92 7.94 -2.07
CA LEU A 196 -13.33 8.31 -1.92
C LEU A 196 -13.59 9.77 -2.31
N ARG A 197 -12.73 10.70 -1.89
CA ARG A 197 -12.86 12.13 -2.22
C ARG A 197 -12.63 12.44 -3.70
N LYS A 198 -11.77 11.67 -4.37
CA LYS A 198 -11.53 11.83 -5.81
C LYS A 198 -12.67 11.22 -6.64
N VAL A 199 -13.09 10.00 -6.29
CA VAL A 199 -14.02 9.19 -7.07
C VAL A 199 -15.46 9.64 -6.91
N PHE A 200 -15.92 9.97 -5.69
CA PHE A 200 -17.31 10.35 -5.47
C PHE A 200 -17.47 11.86 -5.36
N LEU A 201 -18.24 12.44 -6.29
CA LEU A 201 -18.45 13.89 -6.38
C LEU A 201 -18.92 14.50 -5.05
N GLN A 202 -19.83 13.81 -4.37
CA GLN A 202 -20.47 14.27 -3.13
C GLN A 202 -19.50 14.31 -1.93
N LEU A 203 -18.40 13.57 -1.99
CA LEU A 203 -17.44 13.45 -0.89
C LEU A 203 -16.26 14.42 -1.04
N ARG A 204 -16.11 15.03 -2.21
CA ARG A 204 -14.96 15.86 -2.58
C ARG A 204 -14.65 16.94 -1.56
N ASP A 205 -15.67 17.64 -1.10
CA ASP A 205 -15.49 18.82 -0.24
C ASP A 205 -15.59 18.50 1.26
N LEU A 206 -15.77 17.24 1.62
CA LEU A 206 -15.79 16.82 3.02
C LEU A 206 -14.38 16.76 3.61
N GLU A 207 -14.29 17.04 4.91
CA GLU A 207 -13.04 16.95 5.65
C GLU A 207 -12.56 15.47 5.70
N PRO A 208 -11.28 15.19 5.41
CA PRO A 208 -10.75 13.82 5.47
C PRO A 208 -10.95 13.13 6.82
N SER A 209 -10.81 13.89 7.92
CA SER A 209 -10.99 13.39 9.29
C SER A 209 -12.43 12.91 9.54
N TYR A 210 -13.41 13.63 9.00
CA TYR A 210 -14.82 13.29 9.09
C TYR A 210 -15.13 11.99 8.35
N ILE A 211 -14.66 11.85 7.10
CA ILE A 211 -14.82 10.60 6.32
C ILE A 211 -14.18 9.44 7.08
N LYS A 212 -12.93 9.61 7.51
CA LYS A 212 -12.18 8.59 8.26
C LYS A 212 -12.93 8.08 9.50
N GLY A 213 -13.59 8.97 10.24
CA GLY A 213 -14.37 8.63 11.43
C GLY A 213 -15.69 7.90 11.14
N LYS A 214 -16.13 7.86 9.88
CA LYS A 214 -17.45 7.35 9.45
C LYS A 214 -17.39 6.19 8.45
N LEU A 215 -16.20 5.66 8.17
CA LEU A 215 -16.00 4.51 7.28
C LEU A 215 -16.73 3.22 7.76
N TYR A 216 -16.91 3.07 9.07
CA TYR A 216 -17.53 1.89 9.67
C TYR A 216 -18.58 2.27 10.70
N ASP A 217 -19.75 1.61 10.66
CA ASP A 217 -20.85 1.75 11.64
C ASP A 217 -21.32 0.35 12.10
N GLY A 218 -21.36 0.11 13.41
CA GLY A 218 -21.89 -1.16 13.96
C GLY A 218 -23.36 -1.42 13.63
N GLN A 219 -24.12 -0.37 13.28
CA GLN A 219 -25.51 -0.46 12.82
C GLN A 219 -25.63 -0.23 11.31
N THR A 220 -24.75 -0.85 10.52
CA THR A 220 -24.64 -0.58 9.10
C THR A 220 -25.82 -1.05 8.24
N ARG A 221 -26.65 -1.99 8.71
CA ARG A 221 -27.76 -2.58 7.92
C ARG A 221 -28.90 -1.60 7.59
N LYS A 222 -28.89 -0.41 8.20
CA LYS A 222 -29.85 0.66 7.90
C LYS A 222 -29.54 1.44 6.61
N TYR A 223 -28.34 1.24 6.06
CA TYR A 223 -27.88 1.88 4.83
C TYR A 223 -28.07 0.93 3.64
N ILE A 224 -28.15 1.50 2.45
CA ILE A 224 -28.28 0.73 1.20
C ILE A 224 -27.04 -0.12 0.99
N ILE A 225 -25.86 0.46 1.24
CA ILE A 225 -24.59 -0.26 1.20
C ILE A 225 -24.14 -0.48 2.65
N PRO A 226 -24.25 -1.72 3.18
CA PRO A 226 -23.73 -2.03 4.50
C PRO A 226 -22.21 -2.28 4.49
N ASN A 227 -21.56 -2.13 5.65
CA ASN A 227 -20.25 -2.73 5.88
C ASN A 227 -20.38 -4.26 5.84
N ILE A 228 -19.50 -4.91 5.08
CA ILE A 228 -19.51 -6.34 4.79
C ILE A 228 -18.14 -6.90 5.15
N ASP A 229 -18.11 -7.84 6.10
CA ASP A 229 -16.86 -8.48 6.56
C ASP A 229 -16.35 -9.54 5.56
N ASP A 230 -17.24 -10.17 4.79
CA ASP A 230 -16.92 -11.24 3.85
C ASP A 230 -17.69 -11.04 2.53
N ILE A 231 -17.02 -10.41 1.57
CA ILE A 231 -17.58 -10.15 0.23
C ILE A 231 -17.90 -11.44 -0.54
N PRO A 232 -17.00 -12.45 -0.62
CA PRO A 232 -17.33 -13.73 -1.25
C PRO A 232 -18.62 -14.35 -0.70
N LYS A 233 -18.79 -14.35 0.63
CA LYS A 233 -20.00 -14.85 1.27
C LYS A 233 -21.22 -14.01 0.92
N TYR A 234 -21.10 -12.68 0.97
CA TYR A 234 -22.19 -11.76 0.63
C TYR A 234 -22.71 -11.95 -0.81
N LEU A 235 -21.83 -12.27 -1.76
CA LEU A 235 -22.22 -12.52 -3.15
C LEU A 235 -22.90 -13.88 -3.38
N ALA A 236 -22.74 -14.82 -2.45
CA ALA A 236 -23.33 -16.15 -2.54
C ALA A 236 -24.73 -16.24 -1.90
N GLU A 237 -25.16 -15.21 -1.17
CA GLU A 237 -26.46 -15.11 -0.48
C GLU A 237 -27.53 -14.43 -1.36
#